data_AF-A0A1S1J376-F1
#
_entry.id   AF-A0A1S1J376-F1
#
_cell.length_a   1.000
_cell.length_b   1.000
_cell.length_c   1.000
_cell.angle_alpha   90.00
_cell.angle_beta   90.00
_cell.angle_gamma   90.00
#
_symmetry.space_group_name_H-M   'P 1'
#
loop_
_entity.id
_entity.type
_entity.pdbx_description
1 polymer ?
#
loop_
_entity_poly.entity_id
_entity_poly.type
_entity_poly.pdbx_seq_one_letter_code
_entity_poly.pdbx_strand_id
1 'polypeptide(L)'
;MEKDFIEAERFYQAKKKVKEIREFYEHLAVFILVNIIVIAVNLITSPEYLWFVWCVLGWGVGVVIHGLTVFDIPPFFSKDWEEKKIKEILEKEKLRKPENNYGN
;
A
#
# COMPACT_ATOMS: atom_id res chain seq x y z
N MET A 1 -34.74 -11.66 -0.69
CA MET A 1 -34.33 -10.67 0.32
C MET A 1 -32.85 -10.80 0.66
N GLU A 2 -32.40 -11.76 1.49
CA GLU A 2 -30.97 -11.86 1.92
C GLU A 2 -29.95 -11.83 0.76
N LYS A 3 -30.19 -12.62 -0.30
CA LYS A 3 -29.31 -12.68 -1.48
C LYS A 3 -29.26 -11.36 -2.25
N ASP A 4 -30.41 -10.70 -2.39
CA ASP A 4 -30.53 -9.44 -3.12
C ASP A 4 -29.76 -8.31 -2.40
N PHE A 5 -29.79 -8.31 -1.06
CA PHE A 5 -29.01 -7.37 -0.24
C PHE A 5 -27.49 -7.61 -0.36
N ILE A 6 -27.04 -8.87 -0.34
CA ILE A 6 -25.62 -9.22 -0.51
C ILE A 6 -25.11 -8.80 -1.90
N GLU A 7 -25.93 -8.97 -2.94
CA GLU A 7 -25.57 -8.58 -4.30
C GLU A 7 -25.48 -7.06 -4.47
N ALA A 8 -26.43 -6.32 -3.90
CA ALA A 8 -26.41 -4.86 -3.87
C ALA A 8 -25.18 -4.31 -3.13
N GLU A 9 -24.83 -4.90 -1.99
CA GLU A 9 -23.65 -4.53 -1.21
C GLU A 9 -22.35 -4.76 -2.01
N ARG A 10 -22.22 -5.93 -2.64
CA ARG A 10 -21.06 -6.25 -3.51
C ARG A 10 -20.92 -5.27 -4.66
N PHE A 11 -22.03 -4.93 -5.32
CA PHE A 11 -22.04 -3.95 -6.41
C PHE A 11 -21.62 -2.56 -5.92
N TYR A 12 -22.12 -2.13 -4.76
CA TYR A 12 -21.74 -0.86 -4.15
C TYR A 12 -20.24 -0.79 -3.84
N GLN A 13 -19.69 -1.85 -3.22
CA GLN A 13 -18.24 -1.92 -2.92
C GLN A 13 -17.40 -1.91 -4.20
N ALA A 14 -17.79 -2.66 -5.24
CA ALA A 14 -17.10 -2.64 -6.52
C ALA A 14 -17.11 -1.24 -7.15
N LYS A 15 -18.26 -0.54 -7.13
CA LYS A 15 -18.37 0.83 -7.64
C LYS A 15 -17.51 1.82 -6.84
N LYS A 16 -17.48 1.68 -5.52
CA LYS A 16 -16.62 2.49 -4.65
C LYS A 16 -15.15 2.29 -4.99
N LYS A 17 -14.72 1.03 -5.16
CA LYS A 17 -13.33 0.70 -5.52
C LYS A 17 -12.92 1.30 -6.86
N VAL A 18 -13.78 1.23 -7.88
CA VAL A 18 -13.52 1.85 -9.19
C VAL A 18 -13.37 3.37 -9.07
N LYS A 19 -14.18 4.01 -8.22
CA LYS A 19 -14.07 5.44 -7.96
C LYS A 19 -12.73 5.79 -7.30
N GLU A 20 -12.32 5.05 -6.27
CA GLU A 20 -11.02 5.25 -5.60
C GLU A 20 -9.84 5.08 -6.56
N ILE A 21 -9.89 4.07 -7.43
CA ILE A 21 -8.87 3.85 -8.48
C ILE A 21 -8.80 5.05 -9.43
N ARG A 22 -9.95 5.57 -9.86
CA ARG A 22 -10.00 6.74 -10.73
C ARG A 22 -9.42 7.98 -10.04
N GLU A 23 -9.80 8.24 -8.79
CA GLU A 23 -9.29 9.37 -8.00
C GLU A 23 -7.77 9.30 -7.82
N PHE A 24 -7.22 8.10 -7.60
CA PHE A 24 -5.77 7.89 -7.58
C PHE A 24 -5.10 8.29 -8.89
N TYR A 25 -5.64 7.86 -10.04
CA TYR A 25 -5.05 8.21 -11.34
C TYR A 25 -5.15 9.70 -11.64
N GLU A 26 -6.24 10.37 -11.25
CA GLU A 26 -6.37 11.82 -11.36
C GLU A 26 -5.28 12.52 -10.53
N HIS A 27 -5.09 12.10 -9.26
CA HIS A 27 -4.05 12.67 -8.39
C HIS A 27 -2.63 12.37 -8.90
N LEU A 28 -2.37 11.16 -9.39
CA LEU A 28 -1.09 10.77 -9.98
C LEU A 28 -0.77 11.57 -11.25
N ALA A 29 -1.76 11.80 -12.11
CA ALA A 29 -1.58 12.59 -13.33
C ALA A 29 -1.21 14.05 -13.01
N VAL A 30 -1.92 14.66 -12.05
CA VAL A 30 -1.59 16.01 -11.56
C VAL A 30 -0.19 16.03 -10.95
N PHE A 31 0.15 15.04 -10.12
CA PHE A 31 1.49 14.93 -9.53
C PHE A 31 2.58 14.89 -10.61
N ILE A 32 2.44 14.06 -11.65
CA ILE A 32 3.43 13.96 -12.73
C ILE A 32 3.56 15.29 -13.48
N LEU A 33 2.42 15.87 -13.89
CA LEU A 33 2.41 17.11 -14.66
C LEU A 33 3.06 18.28 -13.90
N VAL A 34 2.69 18.45 -12.63
CA VAL A 34 3.24 19.51 -11.78
C VAL A 34 4.73 19.29 -11.55
N ASN A 35 5.17 18.06 -11.25
CA ASN A 35 6.59 17.81 -10.99
C ASN A 35 7.46 18.00 -12.23
N ILE A 36 6.96 17.71 -13.44
CA ILE A 36 7.69 18.05 -14.68
C ILE A 36 7.96 19.56 -14.74
N ILE A 37 6.97 20.39 -14.43
CA ILE A 37 7.11 21.85 -14.41
C ILE A 37 8.10 22.28 -13.33
N VAL A 38 7.98 21.74 -12.10
CA VAL A 38 8.88 22.06 -10.98
C VAL A 38 10.33 21.69 -11.30
N ILE A 39 10.57 20.51 -11.88
CA ILE A 39 11.89 20.07 -12.33
C ILE A 39 12.44 21.03 -13.39
N ALA A 40 11.64 21.35 -14.41
CA ALA A 40 12.06 22.28 -15.46
C ALA A 40 12.43 23.66 -14.89
N VAL A 41 11.59 24.22 -14.00
CA VAL A 41 11.87 25.50 -13.34
C VAL A 41 13.17 25.43 -12.55
N ASN A 42 13.40 24.36 -11.77
CA ASN A 42 14.62 24.26 -10.99
C ASN A 42 15.87 24.18 -11.88
N LEU A 43 15.84 23.37 -12.94
CA LEU A 43 16.98 23.23 -13.85
C LEU A 43 17.28 24.53 -14.62
N ILE A 44 16.27 25.36 -14.90
CA ILE A 44 16.45 26.65 -15.58
C ILE A 44 16.97 27.72 -14.62
N THR A 45 16.46 27.76 -13.39
CA THR A 45 16.72 28.86 -12.44
C THR A 45 17.91 28.61 -11.51
N SER A 46 18.18 27.36 -11.15
CA SER A 46 19.21 26.99 -10.17
C SER A 46 19.71 25.56 -10.42
N PRO A 47 20.39 25.30 -11.57
CA PRO A 47 20.87 23.96 -11.91
C PRO A 47 21.89 23.40 -10.90
N GLU A 48 22.62 24.26 -10.21
CA GLU A 48 23.60 23.91 -9.17
C GLU A 48 22.94 23.38 -7.87
N TYR A 49 21.63 23.65 -7.67
CA TYR A 49 20.92 23.24 -6.46
C TYR A 49 19.54 22.63 -6.79
N LEU A 50 19.46 21.30 -6.70
CA LEU A 50 18.29 20.51 -7.08
C LEU A 50 17.19 20.50 -6.00
N TRP A 51 16.64 21.67 -5.67
CA TRP A 51 15.56 21.81 -4.68
C TRP A 51 14.27 21.08 -5.06
N PHE A 52 14.04 20.78 -6.34
CA PHE A 52 12.85 20.03 -6.80
C PHE A 52 12.72 18.68 -6.09
N VAL A 53 13.84 18.08 -5.65
CA VAL A 53 13.86 16.78 -4.97
C VAL A 53 13.00 16.81 -3.71
N TRP A 54 13.06 17.91 -2.94
CA TRP A 54 12.26 18.05 -1.74
C TRP A 54 10.76 18.14 -2.03
N CYS A 55 10.38 18.80 -3.13
CA CYS A 55 8.99 18.87 -3.59
C CYS A 55 8.48 17.52 -4.06
N VAL A 56 9.27 16.82 -4.88
CA VAL A 56 8.94 15.48 -5.39
C VAL A 56 8.81 14.48 -4.23
N LEU A 57 9.76 14.47 -3.29
CA LEU A 57 9.75 13.53 -2.17
C LEU A 57 8.62 13.83 -1.18
N GLY A 58 8.40 15.11 -0.84
CA GLY A 58 7.37 15.50 0.12
C GLY A 58 5.96 15.10 -0.31
N TRP A 59 5.61 15.33 -1.58
CA TRP A 59 4.31 14.90 -2.13
C TRP A 59 4.30 13.46 -2.62
N GLY A 60 5.42 12.96 -3.12
CA GLY A 60 5.53 11.61 -3.68
C GLY A 60 5.21 10.53 -2.65
N VAL A 61 5.60 10.73 -1.39
CA VAL A 61 5.23 9.82 -0.29
C VAL A 61 3.71 9.70 -0.16
N GLY A 62 2.96 10.81 -0.25
CA GLY A 62 1.50 10.80 -0.18
C GLY A 62 0.86 10.04 -1.35
N VAL A 63 1.39 10.22 -2.56
CA VAL A 63 0.94 9.47 -3.76
C VAL A 63 1.21 7.97 -3.60
N VAL A 64 2.38 7.59 -3.10
CA VAL A 64 2.72 6.18 -2.85
C VAL A 64 1.79 5.56 -1.81
N ILE A 65 1.55 6.22 -0.68
CA ILE A 65 0.64 5.72 0.37
C ILE A 65 -0.79 5.57 -0.16
N HIS A 66 -1.28 6.55 -0.93
CA HIS A 66 -2.59 6.48 -1.56
C HIS A 66 -2.68 5.30 -2.53
N GLY A 67 -1.66 5.09 -3.36
CA GLY A 67 -1.58 3.94 -4.27
C GLY A 67 -1.63 2.60 -3.52
N LEU A 68 -0.83 2.45 -2.46
CA LEU A 68 -0.84 1.23 -1.64
C LEU A 68 -2.23 0.95 -1.04
N THR A 69 -2.94 2.00 -0.62
CA THR A 69 -4.30 1.89 -0.09
C THR A 69 -5.31 1.53 -1.18
N VAL A 70 -5.25 2.19 -2.33
CA VAL A 70 -6.18 1.96 -3.45
C VAL A 70 -6.00 0.60 -4.10
N PHE A 71 -4.80 0.02 -4.10
CA PHE A 71 -4.55 -1.31 -4.67
C PHE A 71 -4.50 -2.43 -3.64
N ASP A 72 -4.88 -2.15 -2.38
CA ASP A 72 -4.84 -3.11 -1.27
C ASP A 72 -3.46 -3.80 -1.15
N ILE A 73 -2.38 -3.06 -1.46
CA ILE A 73 -1.02 -3.55 -1.37
C ILE A 73 -0.55 -3.31 0.07
N PRO A 74 -0.33 -4.36 0.87
CA PRO A 74 0.16 -4.16 2.22
C PRO A 74 1.56 -3.54 2.15
N PRO A 75 1.81 -2.43 2.85
CA PRO A 75 3.05 -1.64 2.68
C PRO A 75 4.31 -2.38 3.15
N PHE A 76 4.19 -3.35 4.06
CA PHE A 76 5.34 -4.02 4.67
C PHE A 76 5.18 -5.53 4.91
N PHE A 77 3.94 -6.06 4.94
CA PHE A 77 3.66 -7.43 5.36
C PHE A 77 2.72 -8.12 4.36
N SER A 78 3.29 -8.89 3.43
CA SER A 78 2.48 -9.75 2.56
C SER A 78 1.84 -10.89 3.37
N LYS A 79 0.71 -11.42 2.89
CA LYS A 79 0.09 -12.62 3.49
C LYS A 79 1.07 -13.79 3.58
N ASP A 80 1.92 -13.97 2.58
CA ASP A 80 2.96 -15.01 2.58
C ASP A 80 3.98 -14.82 3.72
N TRP A 81 4.36 -13.57 4.01
CA TRP A 81 5.21 -13.27 5.15
C TRP A 81 4.51 -13.58 6.47
N GLU A 82 3.23 -13.22 6.60
CA GLU A 82 2.43 -13.51 7.80
C GLU A 82 2.32 -15.02 8.03
N GLU A 83 1.97 -15.80 6.99
CA GLU A 83 1.89 -17.26 7.06
C GLU A 83 3.22 -17.91 7.42
N LYS A 84 4.32 -17.43 6.82
CA LYS A 84 5.67 -17.92 7.14
C LYS A 84 6.02 -17.64 8.60
N LYS A 85 5.68 -16.45 9.11
CA LYS A 85 5.97 -16.08 10.50
C LYS A 85 5.13 -16.87 11.50
N ILE A 86 3.87 -17.13 11.17
CA ILE A 86 2.99 -18.02 11.97
C ILE A 86 3.60 -19.42 12.05
N LYS A 87 4.04 -20.00 10.92
CA LYS A 87 4.69 -21.32 10.89
C LYS A 87 5.96 -21.36 11.75
N GLU A 88 6.82 -20.35 11.63
CA GLU A 88 8.07 -20.25 12.40
C GLU A 88 7.80 -20.20 13.92
N ILE A 89 6.78 -19.45 14.36
CA ILE A 89 6.39 -19.35 15.78
C ILE A 89 5.84 -20.70 16.27
N LEU A 90 4.94 -21.33 15.52
CA LEU A 90 4.37 -22.65 15.87
C LEU A 90 5.44 -23.74 15.96
N GLU A 91 6.42 -23.74 15.05
CA GLU A 91 7.56 -24.66 15.11
C GLU A 91 8.43 -24.41 16.33
N LYS A 92 8.73 -23.16 16.65
CA LYS A 92 9.47 -22.79 17.88
C LYS A 92 8.73 -23.23 19.14
N GLU A 93 7.41 -23.12 19.18
CA GLU A 93 6.60 -23.62 20.31
C GLU A 93 6.62 -25.14 20.43
N LYS A 94 6.51 -25.86 19.30
CA LYS A 94 6.64 -27.33 19.27
C LYS A 94 8.02 -27.78 19.74
N LEU A 95 9.08 -27.09 19.34
CA LEU A 95 10.45 -27.37 19.78
C LEU A 95 10.69 -26.97 21.26
N ARG A 96 9.95 -25.99 21.79
CA ARG A 96 10.04 -25.54 23.19
C ARG A 96 9.27 -26.44 24.17
N LYS A 97 8.31 -27.23 23.70
CA LYS A 97 7.71 -28.31 24.48
C LYS A 97 8.43 -29.62 24.16
N PRO A 98 9.57 -29.95 24.79
CA PRO A 98 10.00 -31.33 24.80
C PRO A 98 8.87 -32.13 25.46
N GLU A 99 8.64 -33.30 24.92
CA GLU A 99 7.67 -34.31 25.29
C GLU A 99 7.84 -34.74 26.76
N ASN A 100 7.47 -33.89 27.73
CA ASN A 100 7.30 -34.27 29.13
C ASN A 100 5.95 -34.99 29.26
N ASN A 101 5.87 -36.18 28.68
CA ASN A 101 4.80 -37.13 28.92
C ASN A 101 5.35 -38.55 29.12
N TYR A 102 6.34 -38.67 30.00
CA TYR A 102 6.65 -39.91 30.72
C TYR A 102 6.49 -39.62 32.21
N GLY A 103 5.31 -39.92 32.75
CA GLY A 103 4.99 -39.70 34.16
C GLY A 103 3.53 -40.02 34.49
N ASN A 104 3.04 -41.17 34.02
CA ASN A 104 2.00 -41.93 34.70
C ASN A 104 2.66 -43.14 35.34
#